data_AF-A0A9X6RMN8-F1
#
_entry.id   AF-A0A9X6RMN8-F1
#
_cell.length_a   1.000
_cell.length_b   1.000
_cell.length_c   1.000
_cell.angle_alpha   90.00
_cell.angle_beta   90.00
_cell.angle_gamma   90.00
#
_symmetry.space_group_name_H-M   'P 1'
#
loop_
_entity.id
_entity.type
_entity.pdbx_description
1 polymer ?
#
loop_
_entity_poly.entity_id
_entity_poly.type
_entity_poly.pdbx_seq_one_letter_code
_entity_poly.pdbx_strand_id
1 'polypeptide(L)'
;MMSSQLSDFPMMKRSSSKLHDPEFQPWGSSLDHQRDLMPHQLPISGSSLEITSSSSGPCSTLVRKFLGLTAGPNSDGIFNRHHGLEEPLSSNPFFSSCRTISRNVRLVLLYCLSGLFFILLTADVVHLACGGEYRESPYGRDNPMISVLGFCSSQITLTMSFLAIAFVLRQAANIASCAHVLDQLLVTFRHRIATGAMVMEKAYIVKYLAFFLVAGVVRFGCATGEQDVVDGFFNATTYAWIPALPTGGVKLYNEACVLAAMFMYLPATALFTYFCSVLVCCLQAFRAENEALLRAVDPDFGMEVDSCGDFNGNGQGPTKVKGMTTEEFVVRLKILRIHHEAINDAYDQLQNTFGLKLLLDIVMNVFAMLSVIAWFSMWSVNSELANTVTGAWNGISVVIYGATLWLVCNRPLLLQSKHSRMVDEIERVLYRRQMVKHMRPSREEICITFALRQRLKTKILSFSAGGVLDIHGMAVSLVAGLAGFIAFIMERIEDFKSHLEVPAVATTAPTGPPNVTCPH
;
A
#
# COMPACT_ATOMS: atom_id res chain seq x y z
N MET A 1 -46.83 14.61 -18.95
CA MET A 1 -46.45 14.22 -20.33
C MET A 1 -45.15 13.43 -20.24
N MET A 2 -45.18 12.22 -20.82
CA MET A 2 -44.12 11.22 -20.94
C MET A 2 -43.53 10.60 -19.66
N SER A 3 -44.27 9.62 -19.14
CA SER A 3 -43.76 8.38 -18.58
C SER A 3 -43.63 7.32 -19.67
N SER A 4 -42.56 6.53 -19.70
CA SER A 4 -42.56 5.06 -19.92
C SER A 4 -41.22 4.54 -20.45
N GLN A 5 -40.95 3.28 -20.06
CA GLN A 5 -40.05 2.29 -20.68
C GLN A 5 -38.60 2.22 -20.20
N LEU A 6 -38.38 1.40 -19.17
CA LEU A 6 -37.20 0.54 -19.05
C LEU A 6 -37.53 -0.61 -18.08
N SER A 7 -38.18 -1.63 -18.61
CA SER A 7 -38.34 -2.94 -17.99
C SER A 7 -38.11 -3.97 -19.09
N ASP A 8 -36.95 -4.64 -19.05
CA ASP A 8 -36.74 -6.01 -19.56
C ASP A 8 -35.30 -6.45 -19.27
N PHE A 9 -35.13 -7.17 -18.16
CA PHE A 9 -33.96 -8.03 -17.92
C PHE A 9 -34.47 -9.43 -17.56
N PRO A 10 -34.03 -10.51 -18.23
CA PRO A 10 -34.53 -11.83 -17.95
C PRO A 10 -33.89 -12.39 -16.66
N MET A 11 -34.73 -12.60 -15.66
CA MET A 11 -34.42 -13.39 -14.47
C MET A 11 -34.14 -14.84 -14.87
N MET A 12 -32.90 -15.30 -14.70
CA MET A 12 -32.58 -16.73 -14.70
C MET A 12 -33.23 -17.40 -13.49
N LYS A 13 -34.26 -18.20 -13.75
CA LYS A 13 -34.82 -19.17 -12.80
C LYS A 13 -33.74 -20.18 -12.42
N ARG A 14 -33.25 -20.16 -11.17
CA ARG A 14 -32.58 -21.33 -10.56
C ARG A 14 -33.65 -22.32 -10.13
N SER A 15 -33.73 -23.44 -10.84
CA SER A 15 -34.47 -24.61 -10.41
C SER A 15 -33.76 -25.25 -9.21
N SER A 16 -34.50 -25.34 -8.11
CA SER A 16 -34.18 -26.19 -6.96
C SER A 16 -34.49 -27.64 -7.34
N SER A 17 -33.47 -28.42 -7.72
CA SER A 17 -33.58 -29.89 -7.72
C SER A 17 -32.96 -30.43 -6.44
N LYS A 18 -33.84 -31.00 -5.60
CA LYS A 18 -33.51 -31.88 -4.48
C LYS A 18 -32.61 -33.02 -4.98
N LEU A 19 -31.45 -33.21 -4.37
CA LEU A 19 -30.69 -34.44 -4.48
C LEU A 19 -30.31 -34.89 -3.06
N HIS A 20 -30.61 -36.15 -2.80
CA HIS A 20 -30.47 -36.86 -1.54
C HIS A 20 -29.05 -36.80 -0.96
N ASP A 21 -28.98 -36.55 0.34
CA ASP A 21 -27.85 -36.85 1.23
C ASP A 21 -27.62 -38.37 1.29
N PRO A 22 -26.36 -38.84 1.27
CA PRO A 22 -25.98 -40.06 1.95
C PRO A 22 -25.33 -39.71 3.30
N GLU A 23 -25.89 -40.35 4.33
CA GLU A 23 -25.51 -40.37 5.73
C GLU A 23 -23.98 -40.46 5.95
N PHE A 24 -23.46 -39.52 6.72
CA PHE A 24 -22.13 -39.59 7.31
C PHE A 24 -22.25 -40.29 8.68
N GLN A 25 -21.81 -41.55 8.77
CA GLN A 25 -21.62 -42.23 10.06
C GLN A 25 -20.27 -41.82 10.67
N PRO A 26 -20.21 -41.58 12.00
CA PRO A 26 -18.97 -41.27 12.69
C PRO A 26 -18.26 -42.57 13.08
N TRP A 27 -17.04 -42.79 12.59
CA TRP A 27 -16.15 -43.79 13.17
C TRP A 27 -15.28 -43.14 14.24
N GLY A 28 -15.62 -43.45 15.48
CA GLY A 28 -14.81 -43.15 16.65
C GLY A 28 -13.60 -44.08 16.77
N SER A 29 -12.54 -43.49 17.33
CA SER A 29 -11.58 -44.07 18.28
C SER A 29 -11.06 -45.50 18.04
N SER A 30 -9.79 -45.60 17.66
CA SER A 30 -8.83 -46.49 18.35
C SER A 30 -7.41 -46.27 17.85
N LEU A 31 -6.46 -46.41 18.79
CA LEU A 31 -5.03 -46.68 18.62
C LEU A 31 -4.06 -45.51 18.46
N ASP A 32 -3.73 -44.96 19.65
CA ASP A 32 -2.34 -44.85 20.11
C ASP A 32 -1.47 -46.03 19.62
N HIS A 33 -0.56 -45.78 18.68
CA HIS A 33 0.76 -46.42 18.54
C HIS A 33 1.38 -46.02 17.19
N GLN A 34 2.14 -44.92 17.18
CA GLN A 34 3.34 -44.74 16.32
C GLN A 34 3.96 -43.36 16.58
N ARG A 35 4.55 -43.21 17.77
CA ARG A 35 5.82 -42.48 17.87
C ARG A 35 6.91 -43.41 17.34
N ASP A 36 7.97 -42.79 16.81
CA ASP A 36 9.18 -43.41 16.27
C ASP A 36 9.05 -43.98 14.87
N LEU A 37 9.31 -43.12 13.89
CA LEU A 37 10.01 -43.43 12.64
C LEU A 37 10.44 -42.11 11.99
N MET A 38 11.58 -41.57 12.45
CA MET A 38 12.35 -40.62 11.65
C MET A 38 12.91 -41.35 10.42
N PRO A 39 12.84 -40.78 9.21
CA PRO A 39 13.69 -41.25 8.12
C PRO A 39 15.03 -40.55 8.16
N HIS A 40 16.06 -41.38 8.11
CA HIS A 40 17.47 -41.05 7.88
C HIS A 40 17.68 -39.91 6.88
N GLN A 41 18.54 -38.98 7.27
CA GLN A 41 19.19 -38.04 6.36
C GLN A 41 19.98 -38.81 5.30
N LEU A 42 19.60 -38.65 4.03
CA LEU A 42 20.42 -39.05 2.89
C LEU A 42 21.50 -37.98 2.67
N PRO A 43 22.77 -38.34 2.45
CA PRO A 43 23.80 -37.38 2.12
C PRO A 43 23.64 -37.01 0.64
N ILE A 44 23.12 -35.81 0.38
CA ILE A 44 23.22 -35.20 -0.94
C ILE A 44 24.63 -34.59 -1.05
N SER A 45 25.55 -35.40 -1.59
CA SER A 45 26.79 -34.90 -2.20
C SER A 45 26.40 -34.13 -3.47
N GLY A 46 26.14 -32.84 -3.31
CA GLY A 46 25.99 -31.89 -4.41
C GLY A 46 27.05 -30.81 -4.26
N SER A 47 27.93 -30.73 -5.24
CA SER A 47 28.98 -29.73 -5.40
C SER A 47 28.56 -28.33 -4.96
N SER A 48 29.21 -27.83 -3.91
CA SER A 48 29.21 -26.44 -3.48
C SER A 48 29.77 -25.56 -4.59
N LEU A 49 28.87 -24.93 -5.36
CA LEU A 49 29.22 -23.74 -6.15
C LEU A 49 29.28 -22.57 -5.16
N GLU A 50 30.45 -22.34 -4.56
CA GLU A 50 30.73 -21.12 -3.81
C GLU A 50 30.66 -19.92 -4.76
N ILE A 51 29.48 -19.30 -4.84
CA ILE A 51 29.36 -17.94 -5.37
C ILE A 51 29.72 -17.00 -4.21
N THR A 52 31.01 -16.72 -4.07
CA THR A 52 31.47 -15.57 -3.27
C THR A 52 31.08 -14.29 -3.99
N SER A 53 29.84 -13.85 -3.85
CA SER A 53 29.41 -12.52 -4.30
C SER A 53 29.12 -11.64 -3.10
N SER A 54 30.13 -10.92 -2.62
CA SER A 54 30.00 -9.82 -1.65
C SER A 54 29.41 -8.55 -2.28
N SER A 55 28.49 -8.68 -3.25
CA SER A 55 27.74 -7.53 -3.76
C SER A 55 26.42 -7.43 -3.01
N SER A 56 26.27 -6.39 -2.19
CA SER A 56 24.98 -6.08 -1.58
C SER A 56 23.95 -5.84 -2.68
N GLY A 57 22.84 -6.57 -2.65
CA GLY A 57 21.76 -6.45 -3.63
C GLY A 57 21.20 -5.02 -3.73
N PRO A 58 20.51 -4.69 -4.84
CA PRO A 58 20.02 -3.35 -5.08
C PRO A 58 18.94 -2.90 -4.06
N CYS A 59 18.11 -3.80 -3.52
CA CYS A 59 17.12 -3.46 -2.50
C CYS A 59 17.80 -3.15 -1.16
N SER A 60 18.68 -4.02 -0.69
CA SER A 60 19.40 -3.84 0.58
C SER A 60 20.31 -2.63 0.56
N THR A 61 20.93 -2.30 -0.56
CA THR A 61 21.76 -1.10 -0.70
C THR A 61 20.92 0.18 -0.58
N LEU A 62 19.76 0.24 -1.26
CA LEU A 62 18.86 1.39 -1.19
C LEU A 62 18.27 1.56 0.21
N VAL A 63 17.86 0.46 0.85
CA VAL A 63 17.32 0.47 2.21
C VAL A 63 18.38 0.84 3.24
N ARG A 64 19.62 0.35 3.11
CA ARG A 64 20.71 0.76 4.01
C ARG A 64 21.04 2.24 3.88
N LYS A 65 21.05 2.78 2.66
CA LYS A 65 21.21 4.23 2.42
C LYS A 65 20.07 5.02 3.04
N PHE A 66 18.82 4.58 2.82
CA PHE A 66 17.63 5.22 3.38
C PHE A 66 17.62 5.21 4.92
N LEU A 67 18.02 4.10 5.53
CA LEU A 67 18.08 3.95 7.00
C LEU A 67 19.34 4.56 7.64
N GLY A 68 20.23 5.19 6.85
CA GLY A 68 21.49 5.75 7.33
C GLY A 68 22.44 4.70 7.92
N LEU A 69 22.38 3.46 7.43
CA LEU A 69 23.16 2.32 7.92
C LEU A 69 24.49 2.11 7.15
N THR A 70 24.86 3.02 6.25
CA THR A 70 26.13 2.92 5.51
C THR A 70 27.30 3.29 6.41
N ALA A 71 28.24 2.35 6.56
CA ALA A 71 29.58 2.67 7.06
C ALA A 71 30.24 3.70 6.12
N GLY A 72 30.96 4.67 6.69
CA GLY A 72 31.67 5.69 5.92
C GLY A 72 32.68 5.07 4.94
N PRO A 73 33.02 5.77 3.83
CA PRO A 73 33.79 5.21 2.71
C PRO A 73 35.29 5.00 2.96
N ASN A 74 35.75 4.82 4.20
CA ASN A 74 37.18 4.84 4.55
C ASN A 74 37.82 3.48 4.88
N SER A 75 37.32 2.36 4.36
CA SER A 75 37.97 1.05 4.60
C SER A 75 38.25 0.18 3.36
N ASP A 76 38.06 0.70 2.14
CA ASP A 76 38.38 -0.07 0.92
C ASP A 76 39.84 0.11 0.46
N GLY A 77 40.69 0.71 1.28
CA GLY A 77 42.13 0.84 1.01
C GLY A 77 42.94 0.07 2.06
N ILE A 78 43.70 -0.92 1.59
CA ILE A 78 44.74 -1.66 2.33
C ILE A 78 44.21 -2.84 3.16
N PHE A 79 43.89 -3.97 2.51
CA PHE A 79 44.23 -5.28 3.08
C PHE A 79 44.40 -6.29 1.93
N ASN A 80 45.65 -6.44 1.51
CA ASN A 80 46.07 -7.47 0.57
C ASN A 80 46.74 -8.59 1.37
N ARG A 81 46.31 -9.84 1.13
CA ARG A 81 46.95 -11.12 1.49
C ARG A 81 47.42 -11.31 2.94
N HIS A 82 46.74 -12.19 3.67
CA HIS A 82 47.34 -13.46 4.11
C HIS A 82 46.26 -14.45 4.54
N HIS A 83 46.49 -15.71 4.18
CA HIS A 83 45.69 -16.88 4.51
C HIS A 83 45.52 -17.09 6.02
N GLY A 84 44.33 -17.56 6.41
CA GLY A 84 44.15 -18.41 7.59
C GLY A 84 43.29 -17.80 8.69
N LEU A 85 42.20 -18.52 9.01
CA LEU A 85 41.25 -18.33 10.13
C LEU A 85 40.21 -17.22 9.93
N GLU A 86 39.06 -17.64 9.41
CA GLU A 86 37.78 -16.93 9.58
C GLU A 86 37.40 -16.93 11.07
N GLU A 87 37.88 -15.94 11.82
CA GLU A 87 37.16 -15.54 13.03
C GLU A 87 35.87 -14.84 12.62
N PRO A 88 34.71 -15.17 13.23
CA PRO A 88 33.47 -14.53 12.91
C PRO A 88 33.57 -13.04 13.28
N LEU A 89 33.45 -12.16 12.28
CA LEU A 89 33.33 -10.69 12.38
C LEU A 89 32.23 -10.18 13.36
N SER A 90 31.56 -11.08 14.08
CA SER A 90 30.60 -10.81 15.16
C SER A 90 31.24 -10.39 16.50
N SER A 91 32.56 -10.58 16.70
CA SER A 91 33.21 -10.32 18.00
C SER A 91 33.74 -8.89 18.18
N ASN A 92 33.65 -8.03 17.16
CA ASN A 92 34.25 -6.71 17.23
C ASN A 92 33.41 -5.76 18.13
N PRO A 93 33.88 -5.38 19.33
CA PRO A 93 33.09 -4.64 20.32
C PRO A 93 32.65 -3.26 19.79
N PHE A 94 33.41 -2.69 18.85
CA PHE A 94 33.11 -1.42 18.19
C PHE A 94 31.81 -1.44 17.38
N PHE A 95 31.50 -2.55 16.67
CA PHE A 95 30.26 -2.68 15.91
C PHE A 95 29.03 -2.90 16.81
N SER A 96 29.22 -3.58 17.96
CA SER A 96 28.18 -3.70 18.98
C SER A 96 27.89 -2.33 19.63
N SER A 97 28.92 -1.53 19.87
CA SER A 97 28.82 -0.17 20.41
C SER A 97 28.14 0.78 19.42
N CYS A 98 28.49 0.75 18.12
CA CYS A 98 27.83 1.57 17.11
C CYS A 98 26.35 1.21 16.90
N ARG A 99 25.97 -0.08 16.95
CA ARG A 99 24.55 -0.48 16.94
C ARG A 99 23.81 -0.02 18.20
N THR A 100 24.45 -0.08 19.35
CA THR A 100 23.88 0.34 20.63
C THR A 100 23.72 1.85 20.71
N ILE A 101 24.72 2.61 20.26
CA ILE A 101 24.68 4.08 20.13
C ILE A 101 23.58 4.49 19.13
N SER A 102 23.50 3.82 17.98
CA SER A 102 22.43 4.06 17.00
C SER A 102 21.04 3.78 17.59
N ARG A 103 20.89 2.71 18.39
CA ARG A 103 19.61 2.39 19.05
C ARG A 103 19.22 3.45 20.08
N ASN A 104 20.18 3.90 20.89
CA ASN A 104 19.92 4.91 21.92
C ASN A 104 19.60 6.28 21.30
N VAL A 105 20.31 6.69 20.24
CA VAL A 105 20.00 7.92 19.50
C VAL A 105 18.62 7.84 18.85
N ARG A 106 18.24 6.69 18.27
CA ARG A 106 16.89 6.50 17.71
C ARG A 106 15.80 6.58 18.78
N LEU A 107 16.04 6.01 19.96
CA LEU A 107 15.10 6.10 21.08
C LEU A 107 14.97 7.53 21.59
N VAL A 108 16.08 8.24 21.79
CA VAL A 108 16.08 9.66 22.19
C VAL A 108 15.34 10.51 21.17
N LEU A 109 15.61 10.32 19.88
CA LEU A 109 14.93 11.03 18.80
C LEU A 109 13.43 10.71 18.76
N LEU A 110 13.04 9.44 18.99
CA LEU A 110 11.63 9.05 19.10
C LEU A 110 10.96 9.72 20.32
N TYR A 111 11.63 9.77 21.48
CA TYR A 111 11.11 10.44 22.67
C TYR A 111 10.95 11.94 22.44
N CYS A 112 11.96 12.61 21.88
CA CYS A 112 11.90 14.04 21.54
C CYS A 112 10.77 14.34 20.54
N LEU A 113 10.64 13.55 19.48
CA LEU A 113 9.57 13.69 18.50
C LEU A 113 8.19 13.41 19.11
N SER A 114 8.09 12.42 20.00
CA SER A 114 6.83 12.14 20.70
C SER A 114 6.43 13.28 21.64
N GLY A 115 7.39 13.85 22.38
CA GLY A 115 7.15 15.01 23.24
C GLY A 115 6.69 16.21 22.43
N LEU A 116 7.37 16.52 21.32
CA LEU A 116 6.96 17.59 20.41
C LEU A 116 5.55 17.33 19.84
N PHE A 117 5.27 16.11 19.40
CA PHE A 117 3.94 15.72 18.90
C PHE A 117 2.85 15.92 19.95
N PHE A 118 3.06 15.49 21.20
CA PHE A 118 2.09 15.69 22.27
C PHE A 118 1.87 17.16 22.61
N ILE A 119 2.93 17.98 22.61
CA ILE A 119 2.81 19.42 22.84
C ILE A 119 1.95 20.05 21.75
N LEU A 120 2.21 19.73 20.48
CA LEU A 120 1.46 20.25 19.34
C LEU A 120 0.00 19.79 19.35
N LEU A 121 -0.23 18.49 19.59
CA LEU A 121 -1.58 17.94 19.67
C LEU A 121 -2.37 18.59 20.82
N THR A 122 -1.73 18.84 21.97
CA THR A 122 -2.38 19.50 23.10
C THR A 122 -2.70 20.96 22.78
N ALA A 123 -1.81 21.67 22.10
CA ALA A 123 -2.05 23.05 21.66
C ALA A 123 -3.26 23.12 20.71
N ASP A 124 -3.33 22.18 19.76
CA ASP A 124 -4.44 22.04 18.82
C ASP A 124 -5.77 21.69 19.51
N VAL A 125 -5.76 20.76 20.47
CA VAL A 125 -6.95 20.40 21.27
C VAL A 125 -7.43 21.58 22.10
N VAL A 126 -6.51 22.36 22.68
CA VAL A 126 -6.85 23.59 23.41
C VAL A 126 -7.44 24.64 22.46
N HIS A 127 -6.87 24.81 21.27
CA HIS A 127 -7.41 25.71 20.24
C HIS A 127 -8.83 25.30 19.81
N LEU A 128 -9.08 23.99 19.68
CA LEU A 128 -10.41 23.43 19.43
C LEU A 128 -11.37 23.69 20.60
N ALA A 129 -10.92 23.44 21.85
CA ALA A 129 -11.76 23.61 23.04
C ALA A 129 -12.13 25.08 23.29
N CYS A 130 -11.22 26.00 23.00
CA CYS A 130 -11.44 27.45 23.10
C CYS A 130 -12.32 28.00 21.97
N GLY A 131 -12.77 27.15 21.04
CA GLY A 131 -13.70 27.53 19.98
C GLY A 131 -13.07 28.43 18.92
N GLY A 132 -11.82 28.13 18.53
CA GLY A 132 -11.03 28.94 17.58
C GLY A 132 -11.71 29.25 16.25
N GLU A 133 -10.97 29.92 15.35
CA GLU A 133 -11.45 30.61 14.13
C GLU A 133 -12.51 29.85 13.28
N TYR A 134 -12.52 28.51 13.31
CA TYR A 134 -13.51 27.70 12.59
C TYR A 134 -14.97 27.92 13.05
N ARG A 135 -15.22 28.37 14.30
CA ARG A 135 -16.56 28.74 14.80
C ARG A 135 -17.00 30.15 14.40
N GLU A 136 -16.07 30.99 13.98
CA GLU A 136 -16.38 32.38 13.68
C GLU A 136 -17.04 32.53 12.31
N SER A 137 -16.76 31.61 11.38
CA SER A 137 -17.37 31.60 10.05
C SER A 137 -18.88 31.28 10.11
N PRO A 138 -19.74 31.97 9.33
CA PRO A 138 -21.18 31.68 9.27
C PRO A 138 -21.46 30.22 8.91
N TYR A 139 -20.74 29.70 7.91
CA TYR A 139 -20.86 28.30 7.50
C TYR A 139 -20.49 27.32 8.62
N GLY A 140 -19.46 27.63 9.42
CA GLY A 140 -19.05 26.77 10.52
C GLY A 140 -19.97 26.80 11.74
N ARG A 141 -20.81 27.83 11.88
CA ARG A 141 -21.89 27.84 12.88
C ARG A 141 -23.03 26.90 12.48
N ASP A 142 -23.39 26.90 11.21
CA ASP A 142 -24.47 26.06 10.68
C ASP A 142 -24.02 24.61 10.49
N ASN A 143 -22.73 24.39 10.18
CA ASN A 143 -22.14 23.07 9.93
C ASN A 143 -20.91 22.81 10.81
N PRO A 144 -21.05 22.77 12.15
CA PRO A 144 -19.92 22.69 13.08
C PRO A 144 -19.08 21.42 12.89
N MET A 145 -19.69 20.30 12.50
CA MET A 145 -18.95 19.05 12.27
C MET A 145 -18.00 19.16 11.07
N ILE A 146 -18.44 19.79 9.97
CA ILE A 146 -17.63 19.96 8.75
C ILE A 146 -16.45 20.89 9.05
N SER A 147 -16.68 21.95 9.83
CA SER A 147 -15.62 22.87 10.23
C SER A 147 -14.60 22.26 11.17
N VAL A 148 -15.03 21.44 12.13
CA VAL A 148 -14.11 20.69 12.99
C VAL A 148 -13.29 19.69 12.16
N LEU A 149 -13.91 18.95 11.24
CA LEU A 149 -13.21 18.02 10.34
C LEU A 149 -12.16 18.73 9.49
N GLY A 150 -12.48 19.90 8.92
CA GLY A 150 -11.50 20.71 8.21
C GLY A 150 -10.33 21.09 9.12
N PHE A 151 -10.62 21.64 10.31
CA PHE A 151 -9.59 22.05 11.27
C PHE A 151 -8.62 20.91 11.63
N CYS A 152 -9.11 19.67 11.71
CA CYS A 152 -8.28 18.51 12.03
C CYS A 152 -7.29 18.06 10.95
N SER A 153 -7.32 18.63 9.75
CA SER A 153 -6.46 18.22 8.62
C SER A 153 -4.95 18.29 8.93
N SER A 154 -4.50 19.36 9.61
CA SER A 154 -3.11 19.52 10.03
C SER A 154 -2.70 18.47 11.07
N GLN A 155 -3.56 18.21 12.07
CA GLN A 155 -3.34 17.23 13.14
C GLN A 155 -3.23 15.81 12.59
N ILE A 156 -4.09 15.47 11.62
CA ILE A 156 -4.05 14.17 10.94
C ILE A 156 -2.71 14.03 10.22
N THR A 157 -2.26 15.05 9.51
CA THR A 157 -0.98 15.01 8.79
C THR A 157 0.21 14.88 9.73
N LEU A 158 0.23 15.62 10.85
CA LEU A 158 1.24 15.48 11.88
C LEU A 158 1.25 14.06 12.47
N THR A 159 0.07 13.51 12.77
CA THR A 159 -0.08 12.17 13.31
C THR A 159 0.39 11.11 12.33
N MET A 160 0.08 11.25 11.03
CA MET A 160 0.56 10.36 9.97
C MET A 160 2.08 10.28 9.95
N SER A 161 2.73 11.42 10.06
CA SER A 161 4.19 11.50 9.97
C SER A 161 4.87 11.03 11.23
N PHE A 162 4.31 11.34 12.40
CA PHE A 162 4.77 10.76 13.64
C PHE A 162 4.69 9.23 13.60
N LEU A 163 3.55 8.67 13.18
CA LEU A 163 3.37 7.22 13.05
C LEU A 163 4.32 6.60 12.00
N ALA A 164 4.57 7.29 10.88
CA ALA A 164 5.53 6.84 9.88
C ALA A 164 6.98 6.83 10.40
N ILE A 165 7.39 7.88 11.13
CA ILE A 165 8.71 7.94 11.74
C ILE A 165 8.85 6.84 12.80
N ALA A 166 7.87 6.73 13.70
CA ALA A 166 7.84 5.70 14.72
C ALA A 166 7.92 4.30 14.10
N PHE A 167 7.18 4.06 13.01
CA PHE A 167 7.25 2.83 12.24
C PHE A 167 8.65 2.56 11.69
N VAL A 168 9.25 3.51 10.96
CA VAL A 168 10.58 3.33 10.36
C VAL A 168 11.63 3.07 11.44
N LEU A 169 11.59 3.81 12.54
CA LEU A 169 12.53 3.64 13.65
C LEU A 169 12.37 2.30 14.36
N ARG A 170 11.12 1.88 14.65
CA ARG A 170 10.81 0.63 15.35
C ARG A 170 11.05 -0.60 14.48
N GLN A 171 10.70 -0.53 13.21
CA GLN A 171 10.73 -1.65 12.27
C GLN A 171 11.98 -1.69 11.39
N ALA A 172 12.97 -0.82 11.61
CA ALA A 172 14.18 -0.73 10.78
C ALA A 172 14.87 -2.09 10.54
N ALA A 173 14.98 -2.94 11.57
CA ALA A 173 15.60 -4.27 11.45
C ALA A 173 14.76 -5.22 10.58
N ASN A 174 13.44 -5.23 10.77
CA ASN A 174 12.51 -6.06 10.01
C ASN A 174 12.41 -5.58 8.55
N ILE A 175 12.43 -4.26 8.32
CA ILE A 175 12.52 -3.66 6.99
C ILE A 175 13.80 -4.09 6.28
N ALA A 176 14.95 -4.07 6.95
CA ALA A 176 16.21 -4.51 6.38
C ALA A 176 16.22 -6.01 6.08
N SER A 177 15.62 -6.83 6.95
CA SER A 177 15.46 -8.26 6.75
C SER A 177 14.54 -8.56 5.56
N CYS A 178 13.40 -7.87 5.45
CA CYS A 178 12.49 -7.94 4.31
C CYS A 178 13.18 -7.57 3.00
N ALA A 179 13.99 -6.51 3.00
CA ALA A 179 14.77 -6.11 1.84
C ALA A 179 15.79 -7.18 1.42
N HIS A 180 16.38 -7.87 2.39
CA HIS A 180 17.33 -8.95 2.12
C HIS A 180 16.67 -10.18 1.50
N VAL A 181 15.52 -10.61 2.03
CA VAL A 181 14.76 -11.73 1.46
C VAL A 181 14.27 -11.42 0.05
N LEU A 182 13.80 -10.18 -0.18
CA LEU A 182 13.42 -9.75 -1.53
C LEU A 182 14.63 -9.68 -2.48
N ASP A 183 15.81 -9.28 -2.02
CA ASP A 183 17.04 -9.34 -2.82
C ASP A 183 17.39 -10.79 -3.20
N GLN A 184 17.30 -11.74 -2.26
CA GLN A 184 17.54 -13.17 -2.54
C GLN A 184 16.54 -13.72 -3.56
N LEU A 185 15.27 -13.35 -3.43
CA LEU A 185 14.22 -13.72 -4.38
C LEU A 185 14.50 -13.13 -5.76
N LEU A 186 14.90 -11.86 -5.83
CA LEU A 186 15.31 -11.21 -7.08
C LEU A 186 16.51 -11.89 -7.75
N VAL A 187 17.50 -12.31 -6.97
CA VAL A 187 18.66 -13.06 -7.50
C VAL A 187 18.18 -14.39 -8.10
N THR A 188 17.27 -15.08 -7.43
CA THR A 188 16.68 -16.34 -7.90
C THR A 188 15.96 -16.18 -9.25
N PHE A 189 15.24 -15.07 -9.43
CA PHE A 189 14.51 -14.77 -10.67
C PHE A 189 15.28 -13.89 -11.67
N ARG A 190 16.54 -13.52 -11.39
CA ARG A 190 17.29 -12.49 -12.12
C ARG A 190 17.40 -12.75 -13.62
N HIS A 191 17.60 -14.01 -14.01
CA HIS A 191 17.74 -14.38 -15.42
C HIS A 191 16.43 -14.26 -16.21
N ARG A 192 15.29 -14.13 -15.54
CA ARG A 192 13.94 -14.17 -16.13
C ARG A 192 13.19 -12.86 -16.01
N ILE A 193 13.57 -12.02 -15.04
CA ILE A 193 13.03 -10.67 -14.96
C ILE A 193 13.66 -9.85 -16.09
N ALA A 194 12.85 -9.51 -17.10
CA ALA A 194 13.28 -8.58 -18.12
C ALA A 194 13.74 -7.28 -17.45
N THR A 195 15.00 -6.89 -17.68
CA THR A 195 15.63 -5.73 -17.05
C THR A 195 14.76 -4.47 -17.17
N GLY A 196 14.00 -4.35 -18.28
CA GLY A 196 13.04 -3.27 -18.52
C GLY A 196 11.89 -3.20 -17.51
N ALA A 197 11.35 -4.33 -17.03
CA ALA A 197 10.24 -4.35 -16.08
C ALA A 197 10.65 -3.76 -14.71
N MET A 198 11.83 -4.13 -14.21
CA MET A 198 12.36 -3.52 -12.98
C MET A 198 12.72 -2.05 -13.14
N VAL A 199 13.26 -1.66 -14.31
CA VAL A 199 13.61 -0.26 -14.58
C VAL A 199 12.35 0.61 -14.62
N MET A 200 11.26 0.11 -15.23
CA MET A 200 9.97 0.82 -15.29
C MET A 200 9.34 0.98 -13.91
N GLU A 201 9.39 -0.04 -13.06
CA GLU A 201 8.87 0.05 -11.68
C GLU A 201 9.71 1.02 -10.82
N LYS A 202 11.04 0.99 -10.95
CA LYS A 202 11.90 1.99 -10.28
C LYS A 202 11.60 3.41 -10.76
N ALA A 203 11.46 3.59 -12.07
CA ALA A 203 11.12 4.89 -12.65
C ALA A 203 9.74 5.39 -12.17
N TYR A 204 8.77 4.49 -12.00
CA TYR A 204 7.45 4.84 -11.48
C TYR A 204 7.53 5.39 -10.05
N ILE A 205 8.29 4.74 -9.16
CA ILE A 205 8.43 5.18 -7.77
C ILE A 205 9.20 6.49 -7.68
N VAL A 206 10.25 6.67 -8.50
CA VAL A 206 10.99 7.93 -8.57
C VAL A 206 10.11 9.06 -9.09
N LYS A 207 9.32 8.83 -10.14
CA LYS A 207 8.35 9.80 -10.66
C LYS A 207 7.30 10.16 -9.60
N TYR A 208 6.83 9.17 -8.84
CA TYR A 208 5.90 9.38 -7.74
C TYR A 208 6.52 10.26 -6.65
N LEU A 209 7.70 9.91 -6.14
CA LEU A 209 8.40 10.72 -5.13
C LEU A 209 8.71 12.15 -5.64
N ALA A 210 9.11 12.29 -6.91
CA ALA A 210 9.35 13.59 -7.53
C ALA A 210 8.06 14.42 -7.61
N PHE A 211 6.92 13.80 -7.94
CA PHE A 211 5.62 14.47 -7.97
C PHE A 211 5.26 15.08 -6.60
N PHE A 212 5.43 14.34 -5.49
CA PHE A 212 5.16 14.92 -4.16
C PHE A 212 6.17 15.95 -3.74
N LEU A 213 7.45 15.78 -4.11
CA LEU A 213 8.46 16.78 -3.81
C LEU A 213 8.10 18.10 -4.49
N VAL A 214 7.71 18.05 -5.77
CA VAL A 214 7.22 19.23 -6.51
C VAL A 214 5.95 19.77 -5.86
N ALA A 215 4.95 18.93 -5.55
CA ALA A 215 3.70 19.38 -4.95
C ALA A 215 3.90 20.02 -3.56
N GLY A 216 4.83 19.48 -2.76
CA GLY A 216 5.21 20.04 -1.47
C GLY A 216 5.95 21.38 -1.60
N VAL A 217 6.87 21.51 -2.55
CA VAL A 217 7.55 22.79 -2.82
C VAL A 217 6.54 23.84 -3.32
N VAL A 218 5.61 23.45 -4.19
CA VAL A 218 4.53 24.33 -4.65
C VAL A 218 3.64 24.75 -3.48
N ARG A 219 3.25 23.82 -2.59
CA ARG A 219 2.50 24.13 -1.36
C ARG A 219 3.19 25.20 -0.55
N PHE A 220 4.47 24.97 -0.26
CA PHE A 220 5.25 25.87 0.58
C PHE A 220 5.38 27.25 -0.07
N GLY A 221 5.66 27.30 -1.37
CA GLY A 221 5.70 28.55 -2.13
C GLY A 221 4.37 29.32 -2.09
N CYS A 222 3.25 28.63 -2.33
CA CYS A 222 1.91 29.20 -2.25
C CYS A 222 1.60 29.74 -0.84
N ALA A 223 1.91 28.97 0.21
CA ALA A 223 1.71 29.38 1.59
C ALA A 223 2.54 30.62 1.95
N THR A 224 3.80 30.68 1.51
CA THR A 224 4.65 31.86 1.76
C THR A 224 4.23 33.11 0.99
N GLY A 225 3.50 32.94 -0.12
CA GLY A 225 3.03 34.04 -0.96
C GLY A 225 1.63 34.56 -0.60
N GLU A 226 0.96 33.95 0.37
CA GLU A 226 -0.38 34.37 0.79
C GLU A 226 -0.31 35.67 1.58
N GLN A 227 -1.07 36.67 1.15
CA GLN A 227 -1.04 38.02 1.73
C GLN A 227 -1.40 38.01 3.22
N ASP A 228 -2.34 37.15 3.64
CA ASP A 228 -2.70 36.96 5.04
C ASP A 228 -1.54 36.42 5.91
N VAL A 229 -0.61 35.66 5.30
CA VAL A 229 0.58 35.18 6.01
C VAL A 229 1.55 36.33 6.20
N VAL A 230 1.76 37.15 5.16
CA VAL A 230 2.64 38.33 5.21
C VAL A 230 2.10 39.38 6.19
N ASP A 231 0.82 39.72 6.08
CA ASP A 231 0.16 40.69 6.96
C ASP A 231 0.08 40.15 8.40
N GLY A 232 -0.06 38.83 8.54
CA GLY A 232 -0.01 38.14 9.82
C GLY A 232 1.34 38.17 10.53
N PHE A 233 2.46 38.45 9.85
CA PHE A 233 3.74 38.63 10.55
C PHE A 233 3.79 39.93 11.38
N PHE A 234 2.95 40.91 11.03
CA PHE A 234 2.86 42.17 11.75
C PHE A 234 1.79 42.16 12.84
N ASN A 235 0.87 41.18 12.80
CA ASN A 235 -0.20 41.01 13.78
C ASN A 235 0.12 39.88 14.76
N ALA A 236 0.39 40.24 16.02
CA ALA A 236 0.59 39.27 17.08
C ALA A 236 -0.76 38.70 17.55
N THR A 237 -0.86 37.38 17.66
CA THR A 237 -1.98 36.71 18.32
C THR A 237 -1.48 35.77 19.40
N THR A 238 -2.41 35.38 20.27
CA THR A 238 -2.20 34.31 21.23
C THR A 238 -2.56 32.98 20.57
N TYR A 239 -1.59 32.09 20.40
CA TYR A 239 -1.85 30.72 19.95
C TYR A 239 -1.76 29.78 21.16
N ALA A 240 -2.91 29.25 21.57
CA ALA A 240 -3.07 28.51 22.82
C ALA A 240 -2.50 29.28 24.03
N TRP A 241 -1.46 28.75 24.69
CA TRP A 241 -0.82 29.37 25.86
C TRP A 241 0.46 30.15 25.53
N ILE A 242 0.85 30.26 24.26
CA ILE A 242 2.05 31.01 23.86
C ILE A 242 1.65 32.44 23.49
N PRO A 243 2.01 33.45 24.32
CA PRO A 243 1.64 34.83 24.05
C PRO A 243 2.45 35.44 22.90
N ALA A 244 1.77 36.28 22.11
CA ALA A 244 2.36 37.19 21.12
C ALA A 244 3.18 36.52 20.00
N LEU A 245 2.72 35.38 19.49
CA LEU A 245 3.27 34.82 18.26
C LEU A 245 2.69 35.58 17.05
N PRO A 246 3.51 35.97 16.07
CA PRO A 246 2.99 36.47 14.80
C PRO A 246 2.10 35.42 14.15
N THR A 247 0.86 35.75 13.77
CA THR A 247 -0.06 34.80 13.09
C THR A 247 0.57 34.22 11.84
N GLY A 248 1.30 35.05 11.09
CA GLY A 248 2.07 34.64 9.91
C GLY A 248 3.13 33.61 10.25
N GLY A 249 3.80 33.76 11.40
CA GLY A 249 4.78 32.80 11.91
C GLY A 249 4.17 31.45 12.27
N VAL A 250 2.98 31.46 12.90
CA VAL A 250 2.25 30.23 13.25
C VAL A 250 1.76 29.50 11.99
N LYS A 251 1.20 30.24 11.02
CA LYS A 251 0.78 29.68 9.74
C LYS A 251 1.96 29.07 8.98
N LEU A 252 3.08 29.81 8.87
CA LEU A 252 4.29 29.31 8.21
C LEU A 252 4.87 28.08 8.91
N TYR A 253 4.86 28.06 10.25
CA TYR A 253 5.28 26.91 11.04
C TYR A 253 4.41 25.69 10.77
N ASN A 254 3.08 25.83 10.76
CA ASN A 254 2.16 24.75 10.47
C ASN A 254 2.37 24.18 9.06
N GLU A 255 2.55 25.06 8.07
CA GLU A 255 2.80 24.67 6.68
C GLU A 255 4.16 23.98 6.51
N ALA A 256 5.20 24.48 7.17
CA ALA A 256 6.51 23.83 7.21
C ALA A 256 6.45 22.46 7.90
N CYS A 257 5.66 22.33 8.97
CA CYS A 257 5.46 21.06 9.66
C CYS A 257 4.71 20.06 8.78
N VAL A 258 3.64 20.47 8.09
CA VAL A 258 2.90 19.64 7.13
C VAL A 258 3.81 19.19 5.98
N LEU A 259 4.67 20.07 5.48
CA LEU A 259 5.64 19.74 4.45
C LEU A 259 6.67 18.72 4.94
N ALA A 260 7.29 18.96 6.10
CA ALA A 260 8.24 18.03 6.71
C ALA A 260 7.58 16.68 7.01
N ALA A 261 6.33 16.72 7.47
CA ALA A 261 5.49 15.56 7.70
C ALA A 261 5.30 14.75 6.40
N MET A 262 4.90 15.38 5.30
CA MET A 262 4.79 14.76 3.98
C MET A 262 6.11 14.11 3.54
N PHE A 263 7.23 14.82 3.71
CA PHE A 263 8.56 14.30 3.36
C PHE A 263 8.98 13.06 4.15
N MET A 264 8.46 12.85 5.35
CA MET A 264 8.75 11.66 6.16
C MET A 264 7.77 10.52 5.88
N TYR A 265 6.49 10.85 5.70
CA TYR A 265 5.43 9.88 5.48
C TYR A 265 5.50 9.21 4.10
N LEU A 266 5.70 10.00 3.04
CA LEU A 266 5.66 9.51 1.67
C LEU A 266 6.76 8.49 1.34
N PRO A 267 8.03 8.66 1.76
CA PRO A 267 9.05 7.64 1.54
C PRO A 267 8.74 6.32 2.26
N ALA A 268 8.16 6.36 3.46
CA ALA A 268 7.77 5.15 4.18
C ALA A 268 6.67 4.38 3.42
N THR A 269 5.71 5.09 2.85
CA THR A 269 4.64 4.52 2.02
C THR A 269 5.16 4.04 0.65
N ALA A 270 6.10 4.78 0.06
CA ALA A 270 6.79 4.39 -1.17
C ALA A 270 7.63 3.12 -0.98
N LEU A 271 8.22 2.92 0.19
CA LEU A 271 8.99 1.71 0.53
C LEU A 271 8.10 0.46 0.52
N PHE A 272 6.92 0.53 1.14
CA PHE A 272 5.94 -0.56 1.08
C PHE A 272 5.54 -0.87 -0.36
N THR A 273 5.19 0.18 -1.11
CA THR A 273 4.83 0.07 -2.53
C THR A 273 5.95 -0.57 -3.35
N TYR A 274 7.20 -0.19 -3.09
CA TYR A 274 8.38 -0.76 -3.74
C TYR A 274 8.51 -2.26 -3.51
N PHE A 275 8.40 -2.71 -2.26
CA PHE A 275 8.49 -4.13 -1.93
C PHE A 275 7.35 -4.94 -2.55
N CYS A 276 6.12 -4.42 -2.55
CA CYS A 276 5.02 -5.02 -3.28
C CYS A 276 5.31 -5.13 -4.78
N SER A 277 5.83 -4.07 -5.41
CA SER A 277 6.22 -4.08 -6.83
C SER A 277 7.30 -5.13 -7.13
N VAL A 278 8.34 -5.25 -6.29
CA VAL A 278 9.37 -6.27 -6.44
C VAL A 278 8.77 -7.68 -6.41
N LEU A 279 7.87 -7.94 -5.47
CA LEU A 279 7.20 -9.23 -5.34
C LEU A 279 6.26 -9.51 -6.53
N VAL A 280 5.57 -8.48 -7.05
CA VAL A 280 4.80 -8.59 -8.30
C VAL A 280 5.70 -8.97 -9.47
N CYS A 281 6.89 -8.38 -9.61
CA CYS A 281 7.84 -8.77 -10.66
C CYS A 281 8.30 -10.22 -10.51
N CYS A 282 8.56 -10.68 -9.29
CA CYS A 282 8.93 -12.07 -9.01
C CYS A 282 7.79 -13.03 -9.38
N LEU A 283 6.55 -12.72 -9.00
CA LEU A 283 5.37 -13.48 -9.40
C LEU A 283 5.20 -13.55 -10.92
N GLN A 284 5.46 -12.46 -11.65
CA GLN A 284 5.40 -12.45 -13.11
C GLN A 284 6.49 -13.32 -13.75
N ALA A 285 7.72 -13.27 -13.24
CA ALA A 285 8.80 -14.13 -13.70
C ALA A 285 8.48 -15.62 -13.43
N PHE A 286 7.90 -15.91 -12.26
CA PHE A 286 7.46 -17.25 -11.91
C PHE A 286 6.28 -17.73 -12.77
N ARG A 287 5.35 -16.84 -13.08
CA ARG A 287 4.26 -17.09 -14.02
C ARG A 287 4.79 -17.46 -15.42
N ALA A 288 5.75 -16.71 -15.95
CA ALA A 288 6.37 -17.00 -17.24
C ALA A 288 7.09 -18.37 -17.24
N GLU A 289 7.66 -18.79 -16.11
CA GLU A 289 8.19 -20.15 -15.94
C GLU A 289 7.10 -21.22 -16.02
N ASN A 290 5.96 -20.99 -15.39
CA ASN A 290 4.83 -21.91 -15.42
C ASN A 290 4.23 -22.02 -16.83
N GLU A 291 4.13 -20.92 -17.56
CA GLU A 291 3.71 -20.92 -18.97
C GLU A 291 4.70 -21.69 -19.86
N ALA A 292 6.01 -21.54 -19.65
CA ALA A 292 7.02 -22.30 -20.38
C ALA A 292 6.93 -23.80 -20.06
N LEU A 293 6.69 -24.16 -18.80
CA LEU A 293 6.47 -25.55 -18.38
C LEU A 293 5.19 -26.12 -19.01
N LEU A 294 4.12 -25.32 -19.09
CA LEU A 294 2.87 -25.72 -19.72
C LEU A 294 3.08 -26.09 -21.20
N ARG A 295 3.79 -25.24 -21.95
CA ARG A 295 4.14 -25.51 -23.36
C ARG A 295 5.05 -26.73 -23.53
N ALA A 296 5.92 -27.01 -22.55
CA ALA A 296 6.77 -28.20 -22.58
C ALA A 296 5.99 -29.51 -22.29
N VAL A 297 4.97 -29.44 -21.43
CA VAL A 297 4.10 -30.58 -21.10
C VAL A 297 3.11 -30.86 -22.22
N ASP A 298 2.58 -29.83 -22.86
CA ASP A 298 1.59 -29.91 -23.92
C ASP A 298 2.04 -28.98 -25.08
N PRO A 299 2.85 -29.49 -26.04
CA PRO A 299 3.35 -28.68 -27.16
C PRO A 299 2.24 -28.13 -28.06
N ASP A 300 1.07 -28.79 -28.05
CA ASP A 300 -0.11 -28.37 -28.80
C ASP A 300 -0.87 -27.25 -28.07
N PHE A 301 -0.46 -26.90 -26.84
CA PHE A 301 -1.08 -25.84 -26.04
C PHE A 301 -0.74 -24.45 -26.56
N GLY A 302 -1.75 -23.74 -27.07
CA GLY A 302 -1.64 -22.38 -27.58
C GLY A 302 -1.29 -22.27 -29.06
N MET A 303 -1.14 -23.41 -29.75
CA MET A 303 -1.31 -23.45 -31.21
C MET A 303 -2.81 -23.39 -31.47
N GLU A 304 -3.37 -22.17 -31.48
CA GLU A 304 -4.58 -21.96 -32.28
C GLU A 304 -4.21 -22.45 -33.68
N VAL A 305 -4.83 -23.56 -34.06
CA VAL A 305 -4.73 -24.11 -35.38
C VAL A 305 -5.45 -23.10 -36.29
N ASP A 306 -4.76 -22.02 -36.64
CA ASP A 306 -5.01 -21.25 -37.85
C ASP A 306 -4.66 -22.18 -39.02
N SER A 307 -5.45 -23.24 -39.16
CA SER A 307 -5.48 -24.09 -40.34
C SER A 307 -6.21 -23.33 -41.45
N CYS A 308 -5.64 -22.19 -41.85
CA CYS A 308 -5.73 -21.77 -43.23
C CYS A 308 -4.70 -22.65 -43.98
N GLY A 309 -5.21 -23.71 -44.60
CA GLY A 309 -4.40 -24.78 -45.16
C GLY A 309 -3.39 -24.29 -46.19
N ASP A 310 -2.11 -24.42 -45.88
CA ASP A 310 -1.08 -24.56 -46.90
C ASP A 310 -1.12 -26.01 -47.41
N PHE A 311 -1.93 -26.20 -48.45
CA PHE A 311 -2.09 -27.43 -49.23
C PHE A 311 -0.87 -27.74 -50.11
N ASN A 312 0.32 -27.25 -49.77
CA ASN A 312 1.54 -27.58 -50.51
C ASN A 312 2.10 -28.88 -49.94
N GLY A 313 1.78 -29.99 -50.61
CA GLY A 313 2.10 -31.39 -50.28
C GLY A 313 3.59 -31.77 -50.21
N ASN A 314 4.43 -30.90 -49.66
CA ASN A 314 5.80 -31.22 -49.29
C ASN A 314 5.73 -31.97 -47.96
N GLY A 315 5.67 -33.30 -48.02
CA GLY A 315 5.47 -34.23 -46.89
C GLY A 315 6.56 -34.25 -45.81
N GLN A 316 7.13 -33.11 -45.42
CA GLN A 316 7.81 -32.96 -44.15
C GLN A 316 6.75 -32.86 -43.06
N GLY A 317 6.33 -34.01 -42.55
CA GLY A 317 5.44 -34.08 -41.40
C GLY A 317 5.98 -33.25 -40.22
N PRO A 318 5.11 -32.71 -39.36
CA PRO A 318 5.52 -31.89 -38.24
C PRO A 318 6.60 -32.63 -37.45
N THR A 319 7.75 -31.99 -37.30
CA THR A 319 8.85 -32.45 -36.45
C THR A 319 8.27 -32.75 -35.08
N LYS A 320 8.15 -34.04 -34.72
CA LYS A 320 7.64 -34.48 -33.41
C LYS A 320 8.46 -33.81 -32.32
N VAL A 321 7.91 -32.78 -31.71
CA VAL A 321 8.50 -32.14 -30.53
C VAL A 321 8.55 -33.22 -29.46
N LYS A 322 9.76 -33.57 -29.01
CA LYS A 322 9.97 -34.59 -27.98
C LYS A 322 9.31 -34.10 -26.69
N GLY A 323 8.21 -34.75 -26.29
CA GLY A 323 7.51 -34.41 -25.05
C GLY A 323 8.40 -34.57 -23.81
N MET A 324 8.10 -33.77 -22.79
CA MET A 324 8.83 -33.76 -21.51
C MET A 324 8.78 -35.12 -20.80
N THR A 325 9.92 -35.58 -20.29
CA THR A 325 10.00 -36.85 -19.54
C THR A 325 9.43 -36.71 -18.13
N THR A 326 9.01 -37.82 -17.51
CA THR A 326 8.49 -37.82 -16.13
C THR A 326 9.51 -37.34 -15.11
N GLU A 327 10.77 -37.76 -15.23
CA GLU A 327 11.85 -37.34 -14.31
C GLU A 327 12.10 -35.83 -14.41
N GLU A 328 12.17 -35.31 -15.63
CA GLU A 328 12.33 -33.86 -15.87
C GLU A 328 11.16 -33.07 -15.28
N PHE A 329 9.92 -33.59 -15.44
CA PHE A 329 8.73 -32.95 -14.89
C PHE A 329 8.75 -32.92 -13.36
N VAL A 330 9.14 -34.03 -12.72
CA VAL A 330 9.31 -34.09 -11.26
C VAL A 330 10.35 -33.08 -10.77
N VAL A 331 11.49 -32.96 -11.45
CA VAL A 331 12.52 -31.97 -11.11
C VAL A 331 11.97 -30.54 -11.24
N ARG A 332 11.24 -30.23 -12.31
CA ARG A 332 10.60 -28.91 -12.46
C ARG A 332 9.55 -28.64 -11.39
N LEU A 333 8.74 -29.63 -11.01
CA LEU A 333 7.79 -29.50 -9.91
C LEU A 333 8.46 -29.22 -8.57
N LYS A 334 9.61 -29.84 -8.27
CA LYS A 334 10.39 -29.55 -7.06
C LYS A 334 10.85 -28.10 -7.04
N ILE A 335 11.41 -27.61 -8.15
CA ILE A 335 11.87 -26.22 -8.29
C ILE A 335 10.68 -25.26 -8.12
N LEU A 336 9.55 -25.55 -8.77
CA LEU A 336 8.34 -24.75 -8.74
C LEU A 336 7.77 -24.65 -7.31
N ARG A 337 7.82 -25.76 -6.55
CA ARG A 337 7.47 -25.77 -5.14
C ARG A 337 8.41 -24.88 -4.30
N ILE A 338 9.73 -25.00 -4.49
CA ILE A 338 10.72 -24.19 -3.76
C ILE A 338 10.52 -22.70 -4.05
N HIS A 339 10.31 -22.33 -5.31
CA HIS A 339 10.02 -20.96 -5.73
C HIS A 339 8.73 -20.41 -5.09
N HIS A 340 7.66 -21.21 -5.08
CA HIS A 340 6.40 -20.83 -4.44
C HIS A 340 6.57 -20.65 -2.92
N GLU A 341 7.33 -21.52 -2.25
CA GLU A 341 7.65 -21.38 -0.82
C GLU A 341 8.45 -20.10 -0.55
N ALA A 342 9.48 -19.81 -1.35
CA ALA A 342 10.26 -18.57 -1.21
C ALA A 342 9.43 -17.29 -1.40
N ILE A 343 8.48 -17.29 -2.35
CA ILE A 343 7.55 -16.17 -2.57
C ILE A 343 6.62 -16.00 -1.35
N ASN A 344 6.11 -17.12 -0.82
CA ASN A 344 5.24 -17.12 0.35
C ASN A 344 5.96 -16.62 1.61
N ASP A 345 7.22 -16.99 1.80
CA ASP A 345 8.02 -16.55 2.94
C ASP A 345 8.34 -15.04 2.83
N ALA A 346 8.70 -14.57 1.63
CA ALA A 346 8.90 -13.14 1.36
C ALA A 346 7.62 -12.33 1.60
N TYR A 347 6.47 -12.87 1.20
CA TYR A 347 5.17 -12.28 1.46
C TYR A 347 4.85 -12.22 2.96
N ASP A 348 5.01 -13.32 3.70
CA ASP A 348 4.74 -13.34 5.14
C ASP A 348 5.61 -12.33 5.88
N GLN A 349 6.87 -12.21 5.49
CA GLN A 349 7.77 -11.23 6.07
C GLN A 349 7.31 -9.79 5.78
N LEU A 350 6.86 -9.53 4.56
CA LEU A 350 6.31 -8.23 4.17
C LEU A 350 5.03 -7.91 4.95
N GLN A 351 4.11 -8.87 5.06
CA GLN A 351 2.86 -8.79 5.81
C GLN A 351 3.11 -8.56 7.31
N ASN A 352 4.04 -9.29 7.92
CA ASN A 352 4.40 -9.13 9.33
C ASN A 352 5.09 -7.78 9.60
N THR A 353 5.88 -7.28 8.64
CA THR A 353 6.60 -6.01 8.80
C THR A 353 5.67 -4.82 8.60
N PHE A 354 4.83 -4.83 7.56
CA PHE A 354 4.04 -3.66 7.14
C PHE A 354 2.54 -3.77 7.45
N GLY A 355 2.02 -4.91 7.89
CA GLY A 355 0.58 -5.12 8.09
C GLY A 355 -0.07 -4.06 8.99
N LEU A 356 0.55 -3.74 10.14
CA LEU A 356 0.06 -2.68 11.03
C LEU A 356 0.20 -1.28 10.40
N LYS A 357 1.32 -1.01 9.72
CA LYS A 357 1.54 0.29 9.04
C LYS A 357 0.51 0.50 7.94
N LEU A 358 0.18 -0.54 7.19
CA LEU A 358 -0.84 -0.52 6.15
C LEU A 358 -2.21 -0.13 6.70
N LEU A 359 -2.62 -0.69 7.85
CA LEU A 359 -3.85 -0.29 8.54
C LEU A 359 -3.83 1.19 8.90
N LEU A 360 -2.73 1.66 9.50
CA LEU A 360 -2.58 3.07 9.87
C LEU A 360 -2.60 3.98 8.63
N ASP A 361 -1.96 3.59 7.54
CA ASP A 361 -1.94 4.36 6.30
C ASP A 361 -3.33 4.48 5.72
N ILE A 362 -4.09 3.39 5.64
CA ILE A 362 -5.46 3.41 5.13
C ILE A 362 -6.32 4.33 5.99
N VAL A 363 -6.35 4.10 7.31
CA VAL A 363 -7.18 4.88 8.24
C VAL A 363 -6.83 6.36 8.14
N MET A 364 -5.55 6.70 8.19
CA MET A 364 -5.13 8.09 8.20
C MET A 364 -5.30 8.79 6.85
N ASN A 365 -5.04 8.13 5.71
CA ASN A 365 -5.34 8.72 4.40
C ASN A 365 -6.84 8.95 4.22
N VAL A 366 -7.68 8.07 4.74
CA VAL A 366 -9.14 8.25 4.70
C VAL A 366 -9.54 9.46 5.53
N PHE A 367 -9.08 9.56 6.78
CA PHE A 367 -9.34 10.75 7.60
C PHE A 367 -8.80 12.04 6.96
N ALA A 368 -7.61 11.99 6.36
CA ALA A 368 -7.04 13.14 5.64
C ALA A 368 -7.91 13.54 4.45
N MET A 369 -8.36 12.57 3.63
CA MET A 369 -9.29 12.81 2.54
C MET A 369 -10.59 13.46 3.01
N LEU A 370 -11.23 12.90 4.04
CA LEU A 370 -12.48 13.44 4.59
C LEU A 370 -12.28 14.88 5.10
N SER A 371 -11.15 15.14 5.76
CA SER A 371 -10.81 16.46 6.31
C SER A 371 -10.53 17.49 5.21
N VAL A 372 -9.80 17.11 4.15
CA VAL A 372 -9.53 17.99 3.02
C VAL A 372 -10.79 18.25 2.19
N ILE A 373 -11.67 17.26 2.00
CA ILE A 373 -12.96 17.46 1.33
C ILE A 373 -13.83 18.42 2.15
N ALA A 374 -13.90 18.25 3.47
CA ALA A 374 -14.62 19.15 4.37
C ALA A 374 -14.03 20.58 4.35
N TRP A 375 -12.71 20.70 4.29
CA TRP A 375 -12.07 22.00 4.12
C TRP A 375 -12.41 22.64 2.77
N PHE A 376 -12.33 21.86 1.70
CA PHE A 376 -12.64 22.30 0.35
C PHE A 376 -14.10 22.78 0.24
N SER A 377 -15.04 22.14 0.93
CA SER A 377 -16.43 22.61 0.97
C SER A 377 -16.61 23.93 1.71
N MET A 378 -15.88 24.17 2.81
CA MET A 378 -15.92 25.47 3.47
C MET A 378 -15.41 26.58 2.56
N TRP A 379 -14.33 26.30 1.82
CA TRP A 379 -13.76 27.23 0.87
C TRP A 379 -14.72 27.54 -0.30
N SER A 380 -15.40 26.53 -0.84
CA SER A 380 -16.29 26.71 -2.01
C SER A 380 -17.56 27.52 -1.71
N VAL A 381 -17.91 27.68 -0.45
CA VAL A 381 -19.07 28.45 0.01
C VAL A 381 -18.73 29.91 0.32
N ASN A 382 -17.53 30.18 0.84
CA ASN A 382 -17.08 31.53 1.18
C ASN A 382 -16.42 32.22 -0.02
N SER A 383 -17.22 32.60 -1.03
CA SER A 383 -16.71 33.23 -2.27
C SER A 383 -16.00 34.58 -2.07
N GLU A 384 -16.29 35.30 -0.98
CA GLU A 384 -15.63 36.58 -0.65
C GLU A 384 -14.21 36.39 -0.08
N LEU A 385 -13.90 35.20 0.46
CA LEU A 385 -12.60 34.83 1.03
C LEU A 385 -11.81 33.87 0.11
N ALA A 386 -12.34 33.59 -1.08
CA ALA A 386 -11.83 32.54 -1.96
C ALA A 386 -10.56 32.99 -2.68
N ASN A 387 -9.43 33.01 -1.97
CA ASN A 387 -8.13 33.04 -2.60
C ASN A 387 -8.01 31.82 -3.53
N THR A 388 -7.94 32.06 -4.84
CA THR A 388 -7.88 31.02 -5.89
C THR A 388 -6.74 30.03 -5.63
N VAL A 389 -5.66 30.51 -5.01
CA VAL A 389 -4.48 29.72 -4.63
C VAL A 389 -4.85 28.65 -3.59
N THR A 390 -5.58 29.02 -2.54
CA THR A 390 -5.98 28.13 -1.45
C THR A 390 -6.97 27.06 -1.93
N GLY A 391 -7.89 27.43 -2.82
CA GLY A 391 -8.79 26.48 -3.48
C GLY A 391 -8.07 25.47 -4.37
N ALA A 392 -7.18 25.96 -5.23
CA ALA A 392 -6.36 25.11 -6.10
C ALA A 392 -5.51 24.13 -5.27
N TRP A 393 -4.93 24.62 -4.17
CA TRP A 393 -4.13 23.80 -3.27
C TRP A 393 -4.94 22.69 -2.57
N ASN A 394 -6.15 23.02 -2.10
CA ASN A 394 -7.04 22.02 -1.51
C ASN A 394 -7.40 20.93 -2.53
N GLY A 395 -7.67 21.31 -3.78
CA GLY A 395 -7.85 20.36 -4.88
C GLY A 395 -6.63 19.46 -5.09
N ILE A 396 -5.42 20.02 -5.10
CA ILE A 396 -4.17 19.25 -5.20
C ILE A 396 -4.02 18.29 -4.01
N SER A 397 -4.38 18.72 -2.80
CA SER A 397 -4.32 17.88 -1.60
C SER A 397 -5.25 16.68 -1.70
N VAL A 398 -6.48 16.84 -2.21
CA VAL A 398 -7.39 15.71 -2.48
C VAL A 398 -6.75 14.72 -3.44
N VAL A 399 -6.11 15.21 -4.52
CA VAL A 399 -5.43 14.35 -5.49
C VAL A 399 -4.24 13.62 -4.85
N ILE A 400 -3.47 14.29 -3.99
CA ILE A 400 -2.32 13.71 -3.26
C ILE A 400 -2.76 12.57 -2.34
N TYR A 401 -3.72 12.82 -1.45
CA TYR A 401 -4.18 11.79 -0.50
C TYR A 401 -4.94 10.67 -1.22
N GLY A 402 -5.72 11.00 -2.26
CA GLY A 402 -6.40 10.03 -3.10
C GLY A 402 -5.40 9.13 -3.85
N ALA A 403 -4.35 9.70 -4.45
CA ALA A 403 -3.30 8.94 -5.12
C ALA A 403 -2.50 8.06 -4.14
N THR A 404 -2.28 8.55 -2.93
CA THR A 404 -1.59 7.78 -1.87
C THR A 404 -2.44 6.61 -1.41
N LEU A 405 -3.72 6.84 -1.11
CA LEU A 405 -4.67 5.78 -0.75
C LEU A 405 -4.81 4.75 -1.88
N TRP A 406 -4.90 5.23 -3.13
CA TRP A 406 -4.92 4.36 -4.31
C TRP A 406 -3.69 3.47 -4.36
N LEU A 407 -2.48 3.99 -4.15
CA LEU A 407 -1.27 3.17 -4.20
C LEU A 407 -1.17 2.14 -3.09
N VAL A 408 -1.49 2.56 -1.87
CA VAL A 408 -1.49 1.71 -0.67
C VAL A 408 -2.43 0.53 -0.85
N CYS A 409 -3.59 0.72 -1.50
CA CYS A 409 -4.56 -0.33 -1.76
C CYS A 409 -4.27 -1.13 -3.04
N ASN A 410 -3.97 -0.45 -4.15
CA ASN A 410 -3.90 -1.06 -5.48
C ASN A 410 -2.72 -2.03 -5.62
N ARG A 411 -1.57 -1.76 -4.99
CA ARG A 411 -0.38 -2.60 -5.12
C ARG A 411 -0.57 -3.98 -4.44
N PRO A 412 -1.07 -4.06 -3.20
CA PRO A 412 -1.55 -5.31 -2.61
C PRO A 412 -2.60 -6.05 -3.45
N LEU A 413 -3.60 -5.34 -3.98
CA LEU A 413 -4.65 -5.94 -4.81
C LEU A 413 -4.09 -6.52 -6.11
N LEU A 414 -3.16 -5.81 -6.75
CA LEU A 414 -2.44 -6.29 -7.92
C LEU A 414 -1.64 -7.55 -7.60
N LEU A 415 -0.95 -7.57 -6.44
CA LEU A 415 -0.22 -8.76 -5.98
C LEU A 415 -1.16 -9.95 -5.84
N GLN A 416 -2.29 -9.79 -5.14
CA GLN A 416 -3.29 -10.83 -4.96
C GLN A 416 -3.84 -11.33 -6.30
N SER A 417 -4.17 -10.42 -7.22
CA SER A 417 -4.66 -10.79 -8.56
C SER A 417 -3.63 -11.58 -9.36
N LYS A 418 -2.36 -11.16 -9.33
CA LYS A 418 -1.27 -11.86 -10.01
C LYS A 418 -0.98 -13.22 -9.38
N HIS A 419 -1.04 -13.32 -8.06
CA HIS A 419 -0.92 -14.60 -7.36
C HIS A 419 -2.04 -15.56 -7.76
N SER A 420 -3.31 -15.12 -7.73
CA SER A 420 -4.44 -15.96 -8.16
C SER A 420 -4.26 -16.52 -9.57
N ARG A 421 -3.87 -15.67 -10.53
CA ARG A 421 -3.63 -16.11 -11.91
C ARG A 421 -2.49 -17.12 -12.02
N MET A 422 -1.43 -16.94 -11.23
CA MET A 422 -0.31 -17.87 -11.15
C MET A 422 -0.76 -19.22 -10.57
N VAL A 423 -1.60 -19.22 -9.52
CA VAL A 423 -2.18 -20.45 -8.98
C VAL A 423 -2.99 -21.19 -10.04
N ASP A 424 -3.86 -20.47 -10.77
CA ASP A 424 -4.67 -21.06 -11.85
C ASP A 424 -3.81 -21.71 -12.93
N GLU A 425 -2.69 -21.09 -13.29
CA GLU A 425 -1.76 -21.64 -14.28
C GLU A 425 -1.03 -22.89 -13.80
N ILE A 426 -0.62 -22.92 -12.53
CA ILE A 426 -0.04 -24.13 -11.95
C ILE A 426 -1.08 -25.25 -11.96
N GLU A 427 -2.34 -24.97 -11.58
CA GLU A 427 -3.41 -25.97 -11.65
C GLU A 427 -3.65 -26.46 -13.09
N ARG A 428 -3.56 -25.58 -14.09
CA ARG A 428 -3.64 -25.97 -15.51
C ARG A 428 -2.47 -26.86 -15.94
N VAL A 429 -1.24 -26.57 -15.53
CA VAL A 429 -0.07 -27.43 -15.80
C VAL A 429 -0.28 -28.82 -15.22
N LEU A 430 -0.71 -28.90 -13.96
CA LEU A 430 -0.97 -30.16 -13.28
C LEU A 430 -2.11 -30.95 -13.94
N TYR A 431 -3.20 -30.26 -14.30
CA TYR A 431 -4.34 -30.87 -14.98
C TYR A 431 -3.95 -31.39 -16.37
N ARG A 432 -3.22 -30.61 -17.16
CA ARG A 432 -2.74 -31.02 -18.49
C ARG A 432 -1.83 -32.23 -18.39
N ARG A 433 -0.90 -32.25 -17.44
CA ARG A 433 -0.04 -33.41 -17.18
C ARG A 433 -0.86 -34.68 -16.91
N GLN A 434 -1.94 -34.58 -16.14
CA GLN A 434 -2.82 -35.71 -15.84
C GLN A 434 -3.61 -36.21 -17.07
N MET A 435 -3.87 -35.34 -18.05
CA MET A 435 -4.60 -35.68 -19.28
C MET A 435 -3.72 -36.35 -20.34
N VAL A 436 -2.40 -36.30 -20.22
CA VAL A 436 -1.47 -36.98 -21.15
C VAL A 436 -1.54 -38.49 -20.92
N LYS A 437 -2.40 -39.18 -21.69
CA LYS A 437 -2.75 -40.62 -21.56
C LYS A 437 -1.57 -41.59 -21.57
N HIS A 438 -0.41 -41.20 -22.08
CA HIS A 438 0.72 -42.10 -22.33
C HIS A 438 1.77 -42.16 -21.23
N MET A 439 1.66 -41.34 -20.17
CA MET A 439 2.60 -41.39 -19.04
C MET A 439 1.88 -41.73 -17.74
N ARG A 440 2.27 -42.83 -17.10
CA ARG A 440 1.84 -43.12 -15.73
C ARG A 440 2.59 -42.19 -14.78
N PRO A 441 1.90 -41.43 -13.91
CA PRO A 441 2.57 -40.55 -12.96
C PRO A 441 3.35 -41.37 -11.95
N SER A 442 4.55 -40.90 -11.59
CA SER A 442 5.34 -41.54 -10.54
C SER A 442 4.73 -41.29 -9.16
N ARG A 443 5.03 -42.15 -8.17
CA ARG A 443 4.58 -41.93 -6.78
C ARG A 443 5.08 -40.59 -6.22
N GLU A 444 6.30 -40.21 -6.61
CA GLU A 444 6.90 -38.94 -6.24
C GLU A 444 6.16 -37.74 -6.88
N GLU A 445 5.81 -37.83 -8.17
CA GLU A 445 5.01 -36.82 -8.88
C GLU A 445 3.66 -36.59 -8.20
N ILE A 446 2.95 -37.66 -7.82
CA ILE A 446 1.67 -37.58 -7.12
C ILE A 446 1.84 -36.87 -5.78
N CYS A 447 2.86 -37.25 -4.99
CA CYS A 447 3.10 -36.66 -3.68
C CYS A 447 3.41 -35.16 -3.76
N ILE A 448 4.27 -34.74 -4.69
CA ILE A 448 4.64 -33.33 -4.86
C ILE A 448 3.46 -32.53 -5.39
N THR A 449 2.73 -33.07 -6.37
CA THR A 449 1.54 -32.44 -6.95
C THR A 449 0.47 -32.20 -5.89
N PHE A 450 0.21 -33.21 -5.05
CA PHE A 450 -0.75 -33.09 -3.94
C PHE A 450 -0.30 -32.03 -2.94
N ALA A 451 0.95 -32.09 -2.48
CA ALA A 451 1.49 -31.13 -1.52
C ALA A 451 1.46 -29.69 -2.05
N LEU A 452 1.84 -29.49 -3.32
CA LEU A 452 1.81 -28.19 -3.99
C LEU A 452 0.37 -27.67 -4.10
N ARG A 453 -0.57 -28.50 -4.57
CA ARG A 453 -1.97 -28.12 -4.72
C ARG A 453 -2.62 -27.77 -3.38
N GLN A 454 -2.32 -28.55 -2.34
CA GLN A 454 -2.80 -28.25 -0.99
C GLN A 454 -2.28 -26.88 -0.54
N ARG A 455 -0.97 -26.60 -0.69
CA ARG A 455 -0.38 -25.31 -0.30
C ARG A 455 -0.97 -24.13 -1.08
N LEU A 456 -1.16 -24.27 -2.39
CA LEU A 456 -1.75 -23.24 -3.25
C LEU A 456 -3.19 -22.89 -2.83
N LYS A 457 -3.97 -23.89 -2.41
CA LYS A 457 -5.35 -23.68 -1.93
C LYS A 457 -5.42 -23.09 -0.54
N THR A 458 -4.50 -23.48 0.35
CA THR A 458 -4.53 -23.02 1.76
C THR A 458 -4.00 -21.60 1.93
N LYS A 459 -3.13 -21.12 1.04
CA LYS A 459 -2.42 -19.86 1.22
C LYS A 459 -2.64 -18.92 0.03
N ILE A 460 -3.72 -18.15 0.11
CA ILE A 460 -3.96 -17.03 -0.81
C ILE A 460 -3.16 -15.83 -0.29
N LEU A 461 -2.35 -15.20 -1.14
CA LEU A 461 -1.63 -13.96 -0.80
C LEU A 461 -2.61 -12.78 -0.75
N SER A 462 -3.34 -12.67 0.35
CA SER A 462 -4.26 -11.57 0.65
C SER A 462 -3.73 -10.77 1.83
N PHE A 463 -3.30 -9.53 1.57
CA PHE A 463 -2.85 -8.66 2.65
C PHE A 463 -4.00 -8.36 3.62
N SER A 464 -3.72 -8.58 4.90
CA SER A 464 -4.60 -8.20 5.99
C SER A 464 -4.04 -6.96 6.70
N ALA A 465 -4.70 -5.83 6.59
CA ALA A 465 -4.30 -4.61 7.28
C ALA A 465 -4.49 -4.82 8.79
N GLY A 466 -3.37 -4.86 9.52
CA GLY A 466 -3.30 -5.09 10.97
C GLY A 466 -3.84 -6.44 11.44
N GLY A 467 -4.08 -7.40 10.55
CA GLY A 467 -4.78 -8.65 10.89
C GLY A 467 -6.29 -8.49 11.07
N VAL A 468 -6.84 -7.31 10.79
CA VAL A 468 -8.25 -6.96 11.05
C VAL A 468 -9.04 -6.79 9.75
N LEU A 469 -8.44 -6.19 8.72
CA LEU A 469 -9.15 -5.79 7.51
C LEU A 469 -8.51 -6.39 6.25
N ASP A 470 -9.30 -7.14 5.48
CA ASP A 470 -8.89 -7.60 4.16
C ASP A 470 -9.06 -6.47 3.12
N ILE A 471 -7.98 -6.16 2.40
CA ILE A 471 -7.94 -5.00 1.50
C ILE A 471 -8.97 -5.10 0.37
N HIS A 472 -9.27 -6.31 -0.12
CA HIS A 472 -10.18 -6.50 -1.25
C HIS A 472 -11.60 -6.00 -0.96
N GLY A 473 -12.20 -6.47 0.14
CA GLY A 473 -13.54 -6.00 0.54
C GLY A 473 -13.52 -4.52 0.93
N MET A 474 -12.45 -4.11 1.63
CA MET A 474 -12.31 -2.74 2.11
C MET A 474 -12.19 -1.71 0.98
N ALA A 475 -11.51 -2.01 -0.14
CA ALA A 475 -11.34 -1.05 -1.23
C ALA A 475 -12.68 -0.58 -1.81
N VAL A 476 -13.65 -1.49 -1.94
CA VAL A 476 -15.00 -1.16 -2.42
C VAL A 476 -15.74 -0.31 -1.38
N SER A 477 -15.69 -0.71 -0.11
CA SER A 477 -16.31 0.05 0.99
C SER A 477 -15.72 1.45 1.15
N LEU A 478 -14.41 1.62 0.91
CA LEU A 478 -13.74 2.92 0.96
C LEU A 478 -14.24 3.85 -0.14
N VAL A 479 -14.34 3.37 -1.38
CA VAL A 479 -14.87 4.17 -2.49
C VAL A 479 -16.32 4.56 -2.23
N ALA A 480 -17.16 3.61 -1.79
CA ALA A 480 -18.56 3.88 -1.46
C ALA A 480 -18.71 4.88 -0.30
N GLY A 481 -17.91 4.72 0.75
CA GLY A 481 -17.90 5.62 1.91
C GLY A 481 -17.46 7.04 1.56
N LEU A 482 -16.39 7.18 0.76
CA LEU A 482 -15.93 8.49 0.27
C LEU A 482 -16.98 9.15 -0.63
N ALA A 483 -17.59 8.41 -1.55
CA ALA A 483 -18.65 8.92 -2.41
C ALA A 483 -19.88 9.38 -1.59
N GLY A 484 -20.30 8.57 -0.61
CA GLY A 484 -21.40 8.93 0.29
C GLY A 484 -21.10 10.18 1.11
N PHE A 485 -19.85 10.33 1.60
CA PHE A 485 -19.44 11.52 2.33
C PHE A 485 -19.39 12.77 1.44
N ILE A 486 -18.90 12.65 0.21
CA ILE A 486 -18.92 13.76 -0.77
C ILE A 486 -20.37 14.18 -1.05
N ALA A 487 -21.27 13.23 -1.29
CA ALA A 487 -22.69 13.52 -1.51
C ALA A 487 -23.32 14.24 -0.31
N PHE A 488 -23.05 13.76 0.91
CA PHE A 488 -23.49 14.40 2.14
C PHE A 488 -22.98 15.84 2.27
N ILE A 489 -21.70 16.09 1.96
CA ILE A 489 -21.14 17.45 2.00
C ILE A 489 -21.81 18.35 0.95
N MET A 490 -22.02 17.85 -0.27
CA MET A 490 -22.66 18.62 -1.34
C MET A 490 -24.09 19.02 -0.97
N GLU A 491 -24.88 18.10 -0.39
CA GLU A 491 -26.22 18.38 0.13
C GLU A 491 -26.18 19.52 1.18
N ARG A 492 -25.23 19.46 2.12
CA ARG A 492 -25.06 20.51 3.15
C ARG A 492 -24.65 21.86 2.57
N ILE A 493 -23.85 21.88 1.52
CA ILE A 493 -23.49 23.11 0.80
C ILE A 493 -24.71 23.71 0.11
N GLU A 494 -25.51 22.88 -0.56
CA GLU A 494 -26.72 23.32 -1.27
C GLU A 494 -27.77 23.88 -0.30
N ASP A 495 -28.02 23.18 0.81
CA ASP A 495 -28.91 23.65 1.88
C ASP A 495 -28.48 25.03 2.40
N PHE A 496 -27.19 25.19 2.71
CA PHE A 496 -26.66 26.45 3.23
C PHE A 496 -26.78 27.59 2.20
N LYS A 497 -26.47 27.33 0.93
CA LYS A 497 -26.64 28.34 -0.13
C LYS A 497 -28.10 28.76 -0.31
N SER A 498 -29.03 27.81 -0.20
CA SER A 498 -30.46 28.11 -0.29
C SER A 498 -30.94 29.04 0.83
N HIS A 499 -30.35 28.95 2.03
CA HIS A 499 -30.64 29.86 3.15
C HIS A 499 -30.07 31.27 2.95
N LEU A 500 -28.93 31.41 2.26
CA LEU A 500 -28.35 32.71 1.92
C LEU A 500 -29.11 33.41 0.79
N GLU A 501 -29.68 32.65 -0.14
CA GLU A 501 -30.41 33.18 -1.30
C GLU A 501 -31.85 33.60 -1.00
N VAL A 502 -32.41 33.28 0.19
CA VAL A 502 -33.69 33.87 0.62
C VAL A 502 -33.48 35.37 0.70
N PRO A 503 -33.99 36.18 -0.25
CA PRO A 503 -33.88 37.61 -0.14
C PRO A 503 -34.58 37.97 1.16
N ALA A 504 -34.07 38.94 1.89
CA ALA A 504 -34.88 39.68 2.83
C ALA A 504 -36.08 40.22 2.02
N VAL A 505 -37.14 39.42 1.88
CA VAL A 505 -38.43 39.85 1.37
C VAL A 505 -38.73 41.01 2.27
N ALA A 506 -38.66 42.18 1.65
CA ALA A 506 -38.81 43.45 2.29
C ALA A 506 -39.93 43.32 3.32
N THR A 507 -39.58 43.36 4.60
CA THR A 507 -40.37 44.13 5.55
C THR A 507 -40.38 45.54 4.98
N THR A 508 -41.24 45.76 3.99
CA THR A 508 -41.86 47.03 3.74
C THR A 508 -42.41 47.43 5.09
N ALA A 509 -41.65 48.28 5.78
CA ALA A 509 -42.14 48.97 6.94
C ALA A 509 -43.51 49.54 6.55
N PRO A 510 -44.59 49.30 7.32
CA PRO A 510 -45.82 50.03 7.10
C PRO A 510 -45.48 51.51 7.30
N THR A 511 -45.39 52.24 6.19
CA THR A 511 -45.32 53.70 6.17
C THR A 511 -46.63 54.23 6.71
N GLY A 512 -46.71 54.37 8.03
CA GLY A 512 -47.84 54.96 8.72
C GLY A 512 -47.48 55.21 10.18
N PRO A 513 -47.23 56.46 10.61
CA PRO A 513 -47.12 56.75 12.03
C PRO A 513 -48.48 56.53 12.69
N PRO A 514 -48.61 55.71 13.76
CA PRO A 514 -49.79 55.80 14.61
C PRO A 514 -49.73 57.15 15.32
N ASN A 515 -50.66 58.01 14.95
CA ASN A 515 -50.93 59.29 15.58
C ASN A 515 -51.44 58.99 17.01
N VAL A 516 -50.52 58.89 17.98
CA VAL A 516 -50.86 58.73 19.40
C VAL A 516 -50.89 60.13 20.02
N THR A 517 -52.07 60.76 19.95
CA THR A 517 -52.41 61.89 20.82
C THR A 517 -52.55 61.38 22.25
N CYS A 518 -51.66 61.83 23.15
CA CYS A 518 -51.84 61.68 24.59
C CYS A 518 -52.99 62.59 25.06
N PRO A 519 -54.03 62.09 25.75
CA PRO A 519 -54.89 62.94 26.54
C PRO A 519 -54.25 63.17 27.92
N HIS A 520 -54.36 64.42 28.38
CA HIS A 520 -54.13 64.84 29.76
C HIS A 520 -55.09 64.16 30.74
#